data_AF-A0AAV9EMX3-F1
#
_entry.id   AF-A0AAV9EMX3-F1
#
_cell.length_a   1.000
_cell.length_b   1.000
_cell.length_c   1.000
_cell.angle_alpha   90.00
_cell.angle_beta   90.00
_cell.angle_gamma   90.00
#
_symmetry.space_group_name_H-M   'P 1'
#
loop_
_entity.id
_entity.type
_entity.pdbx_description
1 polymer ?
#
loop_
_entity_poly.entity_id
_entity_poly.type
_entity_poly.pdbx_seq_one_letter_code
_entity_poly.pdbx_strand_id
1 'polypeptide(L)' 'MALAMPPPPPIRCNVTACVLTNSYGLWNDRRECAVAKVIYPKTEQEIIKAVANANHNNLKMKVVSGFSRRSSS' A
#
# COMPACT_ATOMS: atom_id res chain seq x y z
N MET A 1 -6.33 -11.14 27.70
CA MET A 1 -7.02 -10.01 27.01
C MET A 1 -6.18 -9.66 25.80
N ALA A 2 -6.65 -9.96 24.59
CA ALA A 2 -5.99 -9.46 23.39
C ALA A 2 -6.39 -8.00 23.25
N LEU A 3 -5.45 -7.08 23.47
CA LEU A 3 -5.64 -5.69 23.06
C LEU A 3 -5.90 -5.72 21.54
N ALA A 4 -7.01 -5.14 21.09
CA ALA A 4 -7.28 -4.94 19.67
C ALA A 4 -6.32 -3.86 19.15
N MET A 5 -5.05 -4.23 19.00
CA MET A 5 -4.03 -3.36 18.44
C MET A 5 -4.32 -3.22 16.95
N PRO A 6 -4.53 -1.99 16.44
CA PRO A 6 -4.66 -1.81 15.01
C PRO A 6 -3.40 -2.34 14.33
N PRO A 7 -3.54 -3.03 13.18
CA PRO A 7 -2.37 -3.50 12.44
C PRO A 7 -1.48 -2.32 12.08
N PRO A 8 -0.15 -2.52 12.03
CA PRO A 8 0.77 -1.47 11.59
C PRO A 8 0.41 -0.99 10.18
N PRO A 9 0.83 0.24 9.80
CA PRO A 9 0.63 0.74 8.45
C PRO A 9 1.14 -0.26 7.40
N PRO A 10 0.39 -0.49 6.32
CA PRO A 10 0.75 -1.49 5.31
C PRO A 10 1.99 -1.11 4.50
N ILE A 11 2.46 0.13 4.61
CA ILE A 11 3.66 0.62 3.93
C ILE A 11 4.69 1.02 4.98
N ARG A 12 5.89 0.45 4.88
CA ARG A 12 7.05 0.80 5.72
C ARG A 12 8.20 1.23 4.83
N CYS A 13 8.72 2.44 5.03
CA CYS A 13 9.81 2.99 4.21
C CYS A 13 11.13 3.06 4.99
N ASN A 14 12.21 2.77 4.27
CA ASN A 14 13.59 3.03 4.68
C ASN A 14 14.22 4.02 3.68
N VAL A 15 15.48 4.42 3.90
CA VAL A 15 16.23 5.41 3.09
C VAL A 15 16.25 5.07 1.60
N THR A 16 16.26 3.78 1.24
CA THR A 16 16.44 3.32 -0.14
C THR A 16 15.17 2.74 -0.78
N ALA A 17 14.20 2.26 0.00
CA ALA A 17 13.01 1.60 -0.53
C ALA A 17 11.85 1.57 0.48
N CYS A 18 10.64 1.38 -0.02
CA CYS A 18 9.49 1.05 0.80
C CYS A 18 9.06 -0.41 0.60
N VAL A 19 8.49 -1.01 1.63
CA VAL A 19 7.93 -2.35 1.60
C VAL A 19 6.43 -2.27 1.86
N LEU A 20 5.66 -2.90 0.97
CA LEU A 20 4.22 -3.11 1.14
C LEU A 20 3.98 -4.48 1.80
N THR A 21 3.37 -4.46 2.98
CA THR A 21 2.95 -5.63 3.74
C THR A 21 1.44 -5.78 3.72
N ASN A 22 0.97 -7.03 3.77
CA ASN A 22 -0.44 -7.33 3.92
C ASN A 22 -0.80 -7.32 5.42
N SER A 23 -1.97 -6.78 5.76
CA SER A 23 -2.49 -6.71 7.13
C SER A 23 -2.75 -8.10 7.73
N TYR A 24 -2.96 -9.12 6.90
CA TYR A 24 -3.22 -10.50 7.30
C TYR A 24 -1.97 -11.39 7.36
N GLY A 25 -0.76 -10.84 7.13
CA GLY A 25 0.49 -11.58 7.20
C GLY A 25 1.29 -11.52 5.90
N LEU A 26 2.16 -12.53 5.69
CA LEU A 26 2.96 -12.62 4.48
C LEU A 26 2.08 -12.89 3.25
N TRP A 27 2.50 -12.38 2.09
CA TRP A 27 1.91 -12.73 0.81
C TRP A 27 1.97 -14.25 0.58
N ASN A 28 1.12 -14.81 -0.29
CA ASN A 28 1.10 -16.27 -0.54
C ASN A 28 2.46 -16.81 -1.03
N ASP A 29 3.25 -15.99 -1.71
CA ASP A 29 4.61 -16.28 -2.16
C ASP A 29 5.68 -16.07 -1.07
N ARG A 30 5.26 -15.68 0.14
CA ARG A 30 6.09 -15.41 1.33
C ARG A 30 7.16 -14.34 1.14
N ARG A 31 7.05 -13.51 0.10
CA ARG A 31 8.04 -12.46 -0.22
C ARG A 31 7.55 -11.08 0.19
N GLU A 32 8.47 -10.21 0.55
CA GLU A 32 8.16 -8.79 0.75
C GLU A 32 7.97 -8.08 -0.59
N CYS A 33 6.96 -7.21 -0.68
CA CYS A 33 6.71 -6.42 -1.89
C CYS A 33 7.45 -5.09 -1.78
N ALA A 34 8.68 -5.04 -2.28
CA ALA A 34 9.45 -3.80 -2.38
C ALA A 34 8.84 -2.88 -3.45
N VAL A 35 8.59 -1.63 -3.08
CA VAL A 35 8.05 -0.59 -3.96
C VAL A 35 9.03 0.58 -4.04
N ALA A 36 9.31 1.02 -5.26
CA ALA A 36 10.23 2.11 -5.53
C ALA A 36 9.65 3.49 -5.19
N LYS A 37 8.32 3.64 -5.27
CA LYS A 37 7.61 4.89 -5.00
C LYS A 37 6.23 4.65 -4.45
N VAL A 38 5.81 5.49 -3.51
CA VAL A 38 4.47 5.52 -2.92
C VAL A 38 3.92 6.93 -3.09
N ILE A 39 2.64 7.04 -3.40
CA ILE A 39 1.92 8.31 -3.48
C ILE A 39 0.61 8.22 -2.69
N TYR A 40 0.16 9.36 -2.16
CA TYR A 40 -1.07 9.48 -1.39
C TYR A 40 -1.98 10.53 -2.04
N PRO A 41 -2.59 10.21 -3.21
CA PRO A 41 -3.46 11.15 -3.90
C PRO A 41 -4.70 11.45 -3.06
N LYS A 42 -5.15 12.70 -3.07
CA LYS A 42 -6.33 13.18 -2.31
C LYS A 42 -7.51 13.54 -3.20
N THR A 43 -7.30 13.61 -4.51
CA THR A 43 -8.32 13.96 -5.50
C THR A 43 -8.34 12.94 -6.64
N GLU A 44 -9.48 12.80 -7.31
CA GLU A 44 -9.60 11.94 -8.49
C GLU A 44 -8.63 12.35 -9.60
N GLN A 45 -8.45 13.66 -9.79
CA GLN A 45 -7.53 14.21 -10.77
C GLN A 45 -6.07 13.82 -10.47
N GLU A 46 -5.66 13.77 -9.19
CA GLU A 46 -4.34 13.27 -8.81
C GLU A 46 -4.19 11.77 -9.10
N ILE A 47 -5.24 10.97 -8.89
CA ILE A 47 -5.23 9.54 -9.24
C ILE A 47 -5.04 9.38 -10.75
N ILE A 48 -5.83 10.08 -11.56
CA ILE A 48 -5.75 10.01 -13.03
C ILE A 48 -4.34 10.40 -13.51
N LYS A 49 -3.78 11.50 -12.98
CA LYS A 49 -2.42 11.95 -13.32
C LYS A 49 -1.36 10.90 -12.96
N ALA A 50 -1.47 10.31 -11.78
CA ALA A 50 -0.54 9.28 -11.34
C ALA A 50 -0.58 8.02 -12.22
N VAL A 51 -1.78 7.55 -12.54
CA VAL A 51 -2.00 6.39 -13.41
C VAL A 51 -1.51 6.67 -14.82
N ALA A 52 -1.83 7.84 -15.39
CA ALA A 52 -1.37 8.25 -16.71
C ALA A 52 0.16 8.30 -16.78
N ASN A 53 0.82 8.88 -15.77
CA ASN A 53 2.27 8.91 -15.69
C ASN A 53 2.88 7.50 -15.57
N ALA A 54 2.31 6.64 -14.71
CA ALA A 54 2.78 5.26 -14.57
C ALA A 54 2.65 4.48 -15.89
N ASN A 55 1.52 4.61 -16.58
CA ASN A 55 1.28 3.99 -17.87
C ASN A 55 2.25 4.49 -18.95
N HIS A 56 2.43 5.80 -19.06
CA HIS A 56 3.36 6.41 -20.02
C HIS A 56 4.81 5.91 -19.84
N ASN A 57 5.21 5.64 -18.59
CA ASN A 57 6.54 5.14 -18.25
C ASN A 57 6.61 3.59 -18.13
N ASN A 58 5.56 2.86 -18.50
CA ASN A 58 5.48 1.40 -18.39
C ASN A 58 5.78 0.85 -16.97
N LEU A 59 5.35 1.58 -15.94
CA LEU A 59 5.58 1.20 -14.54
C LEU A 59 4.49 0.26 -14.03
N LYS A 60 4.90 -0.79 -13.32
CA LYS A 60 3.97 -1.65 -12.57
C LYS A 60 3.47 -0.89 -11.34
N MET A 61 2.16 -0.88 -11.14
CA MET A 61 1.51 -0.18 -10.03
C MET A 61 0.52 -1.08 -9.29
N LYS A 62 0.33 -0.82 -8.00
CA LYS A 62 -0.69 -1.46 -7.16
C LYS A 62 -1.42 -0.39 -6.36
N VAL A 63 -2.73 -0.33 -6.49
CA VAL A 63 -3.57 0.56 -5.69
C VAL A 63 -3.93 -0.16 -4.40
N VAL A 64 -3.73 0.51 -3.27
CA VAL A 64 -4.09 0.02 -1.94
C VAL A 64 -4.97 1.05 -1.25
N SER A 65 -6.06 0.59 -0.64
CA SER A 65 -6.90 1.45 0.20
C SER A 65 -6.51 1.28 1.66
N GLY A 66 -6.65 2.35 2.46
CA GLY A 66 -6.43 2.29 3.91
C GLY A 66 -7.52 1.56 4.69
N PHE A 67 -8.55 1.04 4.01
CA PHE A 67 -9.73 0.44 4.63
C PHE A 67 -9.78 -1.07 4.39
N SER A 68 -9.32 -1.82 5.40
CA SER A 68 -9.75 -3.19 5.65
C SER A 68 -9.93 -3.40 7.15
N ARG A 69 -10.83 -2.64 7.78
CA ARG A 69 -11.36 -2.96 9.11
C ARG A 69 -12.86 -3.05 9.01
N ARG A 70 -13.39 -4.27 9.10
CA ARG A 70 -14.78 -4.50 9.51
C ARG A 70 -14.85 -4.06 10.98
N SER A 71 -15.38 -2.87 11.26
CA SER A 71 -15.84 -2.54 12.61
C SER A 71 -17.11 -3.35 12.86
N SER A 72 -16.92 -4.55 13.39
CA SER A 72 -17.97 -5.23 14.15
C SER A 72 -17.71 -4.87 15.60
N SER A 73 -18.78 -4.48 16.29
CA SER A 73 -18.90 -4.03 17.69
C SER A 73 -18.97 -2.52 17.88
#